data_AF-K6VTQ6-F1
#
_entry.id   AF-K6VTQ6-F1
#
_cell.length_a   1.000
_cell.length_b   1.000
_cell.length_c   1.000
_cell.angle_alpha   90.00
_cell.angle_beta   90.00
_cell.angle_gamma   90.00
#
_symmetry.space_group_name_H-M   'P 1'
#
loop_
_entity.id
_entity.type
_entity.pdbx_description
1 polymer ?
#
loop_
_entity_poly.entity_id
_entity_poly.type
_entity_poly.pdbx_seq_one_letter_code
_entity_poly.pdbx_strand_id
1 'polypeptide(L)'
;MNDLNKTEARWQAWVEETSALLGIDAGLVNIHAIHDLTKTIAHDLERPMAPVGSFMLGLAMGVHGGSADPAALKSLIESTTRRDAVDQVTA
;
A
#
# COMPACT_ATOMS: atom_id res chain seq x y z
N MET A 1 1.64 23.50 -16.22
CA MET A 1 1.53 22.07 -15.86
C MET A 1 2.91 21.61 -15.38
N ASN A 2 3.12 21.38 -14.09
CA ASN A 2 4.41 20.95 -13.54
C ASN A 2 4.73 19.51 -13.98
N ASP A 3 6.01 19.12 -13.98
CA ASP A 3 6.47 17.77 -14.35
C ASP A 3 5.91 16.69 -13.41
N LEU A 4 5.62 17.04 -12.14
CA LEU A 4 4.91 16.17 -11.19
C LEU A 4 3.50 15.83 -11.70
N ASN A 5 2.71 16.82 -12.11
CA ASN A 5 1.34 16.60 -12.60
C ASN A 5 1.32 15.76 -13.87
N LYS A 6 2.31 15.91 -14.76
CA LYS A 6 2.44 15.07 -15.97
C LYS A 6 2.78 13.63 -15.59
N THR A 7 3.60 13.45 -14.56
CA THR A 7 4.00 12.13 -14.06
C THR A 7 2.81 11.40 -13.42
N GLU A 8 2.05 12.08 -12.56
CA GLU A 8 0.84 11.53 -11.95
C GLU A 8 -0.22 11.16 -12.98
N ALA A 9 -0.43 12.01 -13.99
CA ALA A 9 -1.35 11.70 -15.10
C ALA A 9 -0.94 10.43 -15.86
N ARG A 10 0.37 10.22 -16.08
CA ARG A 10 0.88 9.00 -16.71
C ARG A 10 0.67 7.76 -15.84
N TRP A 11 0.86 7.87 -14.53
CA TRP A 11 0.60 6.76 -13.60
C TRP A 11 -0.88 6.40 -13.58
N GLN A 12 -1.76 7.41 -13.55
CA GLN A 12 -3.20 7.21 -13.58
C GLN A 12 -3.66 6.51 -14.86
N ALA A 13 -3.18 6.96 -16.02
CA ALA A 13 -3.48 6.33 -17.30
C ALA A 13 -3.06 4.84 -17.34
N TRP A 14 -1.88 4.52 -16.79
CA TRP A 14 -1.42 3.14 -16.71
C TRP A 14 -2.27 2.28 -15.77
N VAL A 15 -2.69 2.84 -14.62
CA VAL A 15 -3.60 2.16 -13.69
C VAL A 15 -4.94 1.88 -14.36
N GLU A 16 -5.51 2.85 -15.08
CA GLU A 16 -6.78 2.70 -15.79
C GLU A 16 -6.73 1.59 -16.86
N GLU A 17 -5.70 1.62 -17.72
CA GLU A 17 -5.49 0.62 -18.77
C GLU A 17 -5.30 -0.78 -18.19
N THR A 18 -4.43 -0.91 -17.19
CA THR A 18 -4.14 -2.20 -16.55
C THR A 18 -5.37 -2.74 -15.81
N SER A 19 -6.11 -1.87 -15.13
CA SER A 19 -7.33 -2.26 -14.42
C SER A 19 -8.40 -2.78 -15.36
N ALA A 20 -8.57 -2.13 -16.53
CA ALA A 20 -9.49 -2.58 -17.56
C ALA A 20 -9.12 -3.98 -18.09
N LEU A 21 -7.83 -4.27 -18.27
CA LEU A 21 -7.36 -5.61 -18.70
C LEU A 21 -7.56 -6.68 -17.63
N LEU A 22 -7.43 -6.31 -16.36
CA LEU A 22 -7.57 -7.23 -15.22
C LEU A 22 -9.02 -7.38 -14.74
N GLY A 23 -9.95 -6.58 -15.25
CA GLY A 23 -11.35 -6.57 -14.81
C GLY A 23 -11.55 -6.06 -13.39
N ILE A 24 -10.66 -5.17 -12.90
CA ILE A 24 -10.75 -4.55 -11.58
C ILE A 24 -11.19 -3.08 -11.70
N ASP A 25 -11.85 -2.56 -10.67
CA ASP A 25 -12.20 -1.14 -10.61
C ASP A 25 -10.95 -0.30 -10.31
N ALA A 26 -10.56 0.55 -11.27
CA ALA A 26 -9.43 1.46 -11.14
C ALA A 26 -9.59 2.45 -9.97
N GLY A 27 -10.84 2.77 -9.57
CA GLY A 27 -11.14 3.61 -8.40
C GLY A 27 -10.68 3.01 -7.07
N LEU A 28 -10.42 1.70 -7.03
CA LEU A 28 -9.88 1.02 -5.85
C LEU A 28 -8.35 1.17 -5.70
N VAL A 29 -7.65 1.65 -6.74
CA VAL A 29 -6.19 1.77 -6.74
C VAL A 29 -5.77 3.17 -6.31
N ASN A 30 -5.66 3.39 -5.00
CA ASN A 30 -5.13 4.64 -4.45
C ASN A 30 -3.59 4.64 -4.47
N ILE A 31 -3.00 5.23 -5.52
CA ILE A 31 -1.54 5.28 -5.74
C ILE A 31 -0.81 5.93 -4.55
N HIS A 32 -1.34 7.04 -4.03
CA HIS A 32 -0.70 7.77 -2.92
C HIS A 32 -0.72 6.94 -1.64
N ALA A 33 -1.84 6.31 -1.30
CA ALA A 33 -1.93 5.45 -0.11
C ALA A 33 -0.98 4.24 -0.20
N ILE A 34 -0.82 3.65 -1.39
CA ILE A 34 0.14 2.55 -1.62
C ILE A 34 1.57 3.06 -1.44
N HIS A 35 1.93 4.19 -2.04
CA HIS A 35 3.25 4.79 -1.87
C HIS A 35 3.54 5.14 -0.41
N ASP A 36 2.57 5.71 0.31
CA ASP A 36 2.71 6.04 1.72
C ASP A 36 2.93 4.78 2.57
N LEU A 37 2.15 3.72 2.34
CA LEU A 37 2.35 2.43 3.02
C LEU A 37 3.76 1.88 2.76
N THR A 38 4.17 1.80 1.50
CA THR A 38 5.50 1.26 1.14
C THR A 38 6.64 2.09 1.73
N LYS A 39 6.47 3.41 1.80
CA LYS A 39 7.41 4.33 2.45
C LYS A 39 7.52 4.06 3.94
N THR A 40 6.39 3.91 4.65
CA THR A 40 6.38 3.59 6.08
C THR A 40 7.10 2.27 6.34
N ILE A 41 6.75 1.21 5.61
CA ILE A 41 7.38 -0.12 5.80
C ILE A 41 8.87 -0.10 5.50
N ALA A 42 9.28 0.61 4.44
CA ALA A 42 10.68 0.71 4.05
C ALA A 42 11.54 1.46 5.08
N HIS A 43 10.95 2.39 5.83
CA HIS A 43 11.63 3.14 6.89
C HIS A 43 11.58 2.44 8.24
N ASP A 44 10.42 1.89 8.62
CA ASP A 44 10.17 1.40 9.97
C ASP A 44 10.46 -0.10 10.14
N LEU A 45 10.53 -0.88 9.04
CA LEU A 45 10.87 -2.31 9.06
C LEU A 45 12.14 -2.56 8.22
N GLU A 46 11.98 -2.85 6.92
CA GLU A 46 13.08 -3.01 5.98
C GLU A 46 12.60 -2.77 4.55
N ARG A 47 13.48 -2.21 3.69
CA ARG A 47 13.15 -1.90 2.28
C ARG A 47 12.56 -3.08 1.48
N PRO A 48 13.06 -4.33 1.62
CA PRO A 48 12.47 -5.47 0.90
C PRO A 48 11.03 -5.79 1.30
N MET A 49 10.56 -5.35 2.48
CA MET A 49 9.21 -5.63 2.96
C MET A 49 8.15 -4.68 2.39
N ALA A 50 8.55 -3.57 1.76
CA ALA A 50 7.63 -2.63 1.13
C ALA A 50 6.67 -3.31 0.11
N PRO A 51 7.14 -4.05 -0.91
CA PRO A 51 6.25 -4.76 -1.84
C PRO A 51 5.43 -5.86 -1.14
N VAL A 52 5.99 -6.51 -0.11
CA VAL A 52 5.28 -7.54 0.67
C VAL A 52 4.07 -6.93 1.40
N GLY A 53 4.24 -5.77 2.02
CA GLY A 53 3.15 -5.05 2.70
C GLY A 53 2.04 -4.60 1.77
N SER A 54 2.37 -4.09 0.58
CA SER A 54 1.36 -3.75 -0.43
C SER A 54 0.58 -4.98 -0.90
N PHE A 55 1.25 -6.12 -1.07
CA PHE A 55 0.59 -7.38 -1.41
C PHE A 55 -0.34 -7.85 -0.27
N MET A 56 0.10 -7.76 0.99
CA MET A 56 -0.72 -8.09 2.16
C MET A 56 -1.96 -7.20 2.28
N LEU A 57 -1.85 -5.90 1.98
CA LEU A 57 -3.00 -4.99 1.93
C LEU A 57 -4.02 -5.46 0.89
N GLY A 58 -3.56 -5.81 -0.32
CA GLY A 58 -4.41 -6.35 -1.37
C GLY A 58 -5.11 -7.65 -0.98
N LEU A 59 -4.39 -8.58 -0.34
CA LEU A 59 -4.98 -9.81 0.20
C LEU A 59 -6.04 -9.53 1.26
N ALA A 60 -5.77 -8.62 2.20
CA ALA A 60 -6.72 -8.26 3.25
C ALA A 60 -8.00 -7.65 2.66
N MET A 61 -7.88 -6.75 1.68
CA MET A 61 -9.04 -6.20 0.96
C MET A 61 -9.88 -7.29 0.28
N GLY A 62 -9.22 -8.27 -0.35
CA GLY A 62 -9.88 -9.41 -0.99
C GLY A 62 -10.64 -10.29 0.01
N VAL A 63 -10.04 -10.58 1.17
CA VAL A 63 -10.68 -11.36 2.26
C VAL A 63 -11.92 -10.65 2.80
N HIS A 64 -11.89 -9.33 2.91
CA HIS A 64 -13.01 -8.54 3.42
C HIS A 64 -14.05 -8.16 2.35
N GLY A 65 -13.93 -8.65 1.11
CA GLY A 65 -14.94 -8.44 0.06
C GLY A 65 -15.25 -6.96 -0.23
N GLY A 66 -14.28 -6.06 0.00
CA GLY A 66 -14.47 -4.62 -0.17
C GLY A 66 -15.27 -3.91 0.94
N SER A 67 -15.70 -4.60 1.99
CA SER A 67 -16.42 -3.96 3.12
C SER A 67 -15.49 -3.29 4.14
N ALA A 68 -14.19 -3.63 4.10
CA ALA A 68 -13.20 -3.03 4.97
C ALA A 68 -12.71 -1.70 4.40
N ASP A 69 -12.53 -0.71 5.28
CA ASP A 69 -11.88 0.55 4.94
C ASP A 69 -10.39 0.30 4.63
N PRO A 70 -9.92 0.60 3.40
CA PRO A 70 -8.51 0.47 3.04
C PRO A 70 -7.57 1.27 3.95
N ALA A 71 -8.02 2.43 4.46
CA ALA A 71 -7.22 3.23 5.37
C ALA A 71 -7.03 2.54 6.73
N ALA A 72 -8.08 1.90 7.27
CA ALA A 72 -8.00 1.11 8.49
C ALA A 72 -7.06 -0.11 8.33
N LEU A 73 -7.15 -0.83 7.22
CA LEU A 73 -6.24 -1.96 6.93
C LEU A 73 -4.79 -1.49 6.77
N LYS A 74 -4.56 -0.37 6.08
CA LYS A 74 -3.25 0.28 5.97
C LYS A 74 -2.69 0.60 7.36
N SER A 75 -3.46 1.28 8.21
CA SER A 75 -3.03 1.63 9.57
C SER A 75 -2.74 0.40 10.44
N LEU A 76 -3.50 -0.69 10.27
CA LEU A 76 -3.23 -1.94 10.95
C LEU A 76 -1.87 -2.52 10.53
N ILE A 77 -1.55 -2.54 9.23
CA ILE A 77 -0.23 -2.97 8.73
C ILE A 77 0.88 -2.08 9.29
N GLU A 78 0.73 -0.76 9.23
CA GLU A 78 1.72 0.19 9.77
C GLU A 78 1.92 0.05 11.29
N SER A 79 0.89 -0.37 12.04
CA SER A 79 1.05 -0.65 13.47
C SER A 79 1.97 -1.84 13.76
N THR A 80 2.20 -2.71 12.77
CA THR A 80 3.10 -3.88 12.91
C THR A 80 4.55 -3.55 12.58
N THR A 81 4.82 -2.46 11.85
CA THR A 81 6.19 -2.01 11.53
C THR A 81 6.82 -1.29 12.71
N ARG A 82 6.02 -0.53 13.48
CA ARG A 82 6.45 0.17 14.70
C ARG A 82 6.63 -0.75 15.92
N ARG A 83 7.00 -2.02 15.70
CA ARG A 83 7.39 -2.90 16.80
C ARG A 83 8.87 -2.72 17.10
N ASP A 84 9.17 -1.62 17.77
CA ASP A 84 10.39 -1.52 18.56
C ASP A 84 10.27 -2.41 19.81
N ALA A 85 11.35 -3.14 20.13
CA ALA A 85 11.81 -3.43 21.50
C ALA A 85 11.09 -4.47 22.40
N VAL A 86 10.54 -5.58 21.88
CA VAL A 86 10.09 -6.71 22.75
C VAL A 86 11.12 -7.85 22.87
N ASP A 87 12.24 -7.80 22.15
CA ASP A 87 13.32 -8.81 22.25
C ASP A 87 14.57 -8.39 23.04
N GLN A 88 14.53 -7.33 23.86
CA GLN A 88 15.60 -7.03 24.84
C GLN A 88 15.26 -7.34 26.31
N VAL A 89 14.23 -8.15 26.57
CA VAL A 89 13.96 -8.72 27.91
C VAL A 89 14.39 -10.20 28.03
N THR A 90 15.18 -10.70 27.07
CA THR A 90 15.85 -12.00 27.24
C THR A 90 17.34 -11.90 26.87
N ALA A 91 18.12 -11.27 27.74
CA ALA A 91 19.56 -11.52 27.92
C ALA A 91 19.96 -11.18 29.35
#